data_AF-A0A8T3KHX8-F1
#
_entry.id   AF-A0A8T3KHX8-F1
#
_cell.length_a   1.000
_cell.length_b   1.000
_cell.length_c   1.000
_cell.angle_alpha   90.00
_cell.angle_beta   90.00
_cell.angle_gamma   90.00
#
_symmetry.space_group_name_H-M   'P 1'
#
loop_
_entity.id
_entity.type
_entity.pdbx_description
1 polymer ?
#
loop_
_entity_poly.entity_id
_entity_poly.type
_entity_poly.pdbx_seq_one_letter_code
_entity_poly.pdbx_strand_id
1 'polypeptide(L)'
;MIISVSSQARILLASLYGGLILGIFFDVYRLIRNGLQFNKLTTIIGDICFWAVGLTVSLVVIYESSSGLVRFYQILGFAAGMAMYLKVLSRYVNGVLNIIFRSIRNMLYFIFMVIKIPFIILSNLLWKPYDKSKAWLAKILAGVFGETRKYLKLFTSKK
;
A
#
# COMPACT_ATOMS: atom_id res chain seq x y z
N MET A 1 -42.68 -25.33 9.55
CA MET A 1 -42.32 -24.62 10.81
C MET A 1 -42.65 -23.15 10.61
N ILE A 2 -43.64 -22.60 11.31
CA ILE A 2 -44.00 -21.18 11.20
C ILE A 2 -42.90 -20.39 11.93
N ILE A 3 -42.14 -19.60 11.20
CA ILE A 3 -41.07 -18.78 11.80
C ILE A 3 -41.75 -17.62 12.53
N SER A 4 -41.63 -17.56 13.86
CA SER A 4 -42.17 -16.46 14.67
C SER A 4 -41.69 -15.10 14.16
N VAL A 5 -42.57 -14.09 14.21
CA VAL A 5 -42.27 -12.71 13.80
C VAL A 5 -41.02 -12.17 14.50
N SER A 6 -40.82 -12.53 15.77
CA SER A 6 -39.62 -12.14 16.53
C SER A 6 -38.33 -12.74 15.96
N SER A 7 -38.39 -13.95 15.41
CA SER A 7 -37.25 -14.59 14.75
C SER A 7 -36.96 -13.92 13.40
N GLN A 8 -37.99 -13.60 12.62
CA GLN A 8 -37.82 -12.88 11.35
C GLN A 8 -37.20 -11.49 11.55
N ALA A 9 -37.62 -10.76 12.59
CA ALA A 9 -37.06 -9.46 12.94
C ALA A 9 -35.56 -9.57 13.32
N ARG A 10 -35.17 -10.57 14.12
CA ARG A 10 -33.75 -10.79 14.47
C ARG A 10 -32.90 -11.07 13.23
N ILE A 11 -33.39 -11.89 12.32
CA ILE A 11 -32.70 -12.21 11.06
C ILE A 11 -32.48 -10.94 10.22
N LEU A 12 -33.51 -10.09 10.13
CA LEU A 12 -33.44 -8.83 9.37
C LEU A 12 -32.48 -7.82 10.03
N LEU A 13 -32.47 -7.73 11.36
CA LEU A 13 -31.52 -6.89 12.08
C LEU A 13 -30.08 -7.38 11.90
N ALA A 14 -29.86 -8.71 11.91
CA ALA A 14 -28.56 -9.30 11.64
C ALA A 14 -28.05 -8.99 10.23
N SER A 15 -28.91 -9.07 9.20
CA SER A 15 -28.52 -8.70 7.83
C SER A 15 -28.31 -7.19 7.68
N LEU A 16 -29.07 -6.35 8.39
CA LEU A 16 -28.84 -4.91 8.44
C LEU A 16 -27.47 -4.58 9.06
N TYR A 17 -27.12 -5.22 10.18
CA TYR A 17 -25.81 -5.06 10.80
C TYR A 17 -24.67 -5.57 9.90
N GLY A 18 -24.88 -6.71 9.23
CA GLY A 18 -23.95 -7.20 8.21
C GLY A 18 -23.76 -6.19 7.08
N GLY A 19 -24.83 -5.51 6.64
CA GLY A 19 -24.77 -4.43 5.65
C GLY A 19 -23.95 -3.22 6.13
N LEU A 20 -24.07 -2.84 7.41
CA LEU A 20 -23.24 -1.79 8.01
C LEU A 20 -21.75 -2.17 7.97
N ILE A 21 -21.42 -3.41 8.33
CA ILE A 21 -20.05 -3.94 8.28
C ILE A 21 -19.50 -3.90 6.86
N LEU A 22 -20.27 -4.38 5.88
CA LEU A 22 -19.89 -4.32 4.46
C LEU A 22 -19.63 -2.88 4.00
N GLY A 23 -20.42 -1.92 4.49
CA GLY A 23 -20.20 -0.49 4.27
C GLY A 23 -18.84 -0.01 4.79
N ILE A 24 -18.44 -0.42 6.00
CA ILE A 24 -17.12 -0.10 6.57
C ILE A 24 -16.00 -0.66 5.69
N PHE A 25 -16.10 -1.94 5.30
CA PHE A 25 -15.13 -2.56 4.40
C PHE A 25 -15.05 -1.82 3.06
N PHE A 26 -16.18 -1.35 2.54
CA PHE A 26 -16.21 -0.57 1.31
C PHE A 26 -15.50 0.77 1.44
N ASP A 27 -15.66 1.50 2.55
CA ASP A 27 -14.92 2.75 2.78
C ASP A 27 -13.40 2.52 2.88
N VAL A 28 -12.97 1.46 3.57
CA VAL A 28 -11.56 1.07 3.64
C VAL A 28 -11.02 0.77 2.24
N TYR A 29 -11.74 -0.04 1.46
CA TYR A 29 -11.39 -0.36 0.08
C TYR A 29 -11.28 0.91 -0.79
N ARG A 30 -12.27 1.80 -0.70
CA ARG A 30 -12.30 3.07 -1.43
C ARG A 30 -11.11 3.96 -1.07
N LEU A 31 -10.74 4.03 0.20
CA LEU A 31 -9.62 4.81 0.68
C LEU A 31 -8.28 4.26 0.17
N ILE A 32 -8.10 2.95 0.20
CA ILE A 32 -6.90 2.28 -0.36
C ILE A 32 -6.80 2.54 -1.86
N ARG A 33 -7.91 2.36 -2.60
CA ARG A 33 -7.97 2.61 -4.05
C ARG A 33 -7.56 4.04 -4.40
N ASN A 34 -8.07 5.03 -3.66
CA ASN A 34 -7.74 6.44 -3.89
C ASN A 34 -6.32 6.79 -3.43
N GLY A 35 -5.86 6.22 -2.31
CA GLY A 35 -4.55 6.51 -1.72
C GLY A 35 -3.38 5.92 -2.50
N LEU A 36 -3.56 4.75 -3.11
CA LEU A 36 -2.52 4.03 -3.87
C LEU A 36 -2.57 4.28 -5.39
N GLN A 37 -3.45 5.17 -5.86
CA GLN A 37 -3.60 5.52 -7.29
C GLN A 37 -3.65 4.28 -8.19
N PHE A 38 -4.60 3.37 -7.91
CA PHE A 38 -4.68 2.10 -8.61
C PHE A 38 -4.78 2.28 -10.14
N ASN A 39 -3.95 1.53 -10.87
CA ASN A 39 -4.08 1.35 -12.31
C ASN A 39 -5.37 0.55 -12.63
N LYS A 40 -5.78 0.54 -13.92
CA LYS A 40 -7.01 -0.19 -14.34
C LYS A 40 -7.03 -1.65 -13.92
N LEU A 41 -5.90 -2.37 -14.08
CA LEU A 41 -5.80 -3.79 -13.71
C LEU A 41 -5.91 -4.01 -12.20
N THR A 42 -5.24 -3.19 -11.38
CA THR A 42 -5.29 -3.33 -9.92
C THR A 42 -6.67 -2.97 -9.37
N THR A 43 -7.39 -2.05 -10.03
CA THR A 43 -8.79 -1.76 -9.71
C THR A 43 -9.69 -2.97 -9.94
N ILE A 44 -9.54 -3.66 -11.09
CA ILE A 44 -10.35 -4.84 -11.39
C ILE A 44 -10.08 -5.96 -10.38
N ILE A 45 -8.81 -6.24 -10.08
CA ILE A 45 -8.43 -7.25 -9.09
C ILE A 45 -8.97 -6.88 -7.71
N GLY A 46 -8.86 -5.60 -7.33
CA GLY A 46 -9.41 -5.08 -6.09
C GLY A 46 -10.92 -5.24 -6.00
N ASP A 47 -11.65 -4.92 -7.07
CA ASP A 47 -13.11 -5.04 -7.11
C ASP A 47 -13.53 -6.52 -6.98
N ILE A 48 -12.85 -7.45 -7.68
CA ILE A 48 -13.10 -8.90 -7.56
C ILE A 48 -12.86 -9.37 -6.11
N CYS A 49 -11.75 -8.96 -5.50
CA CYS A 49 -11.42 -9.31 -4.13
C CYS A 49 -12.47 -8.76 -3.15
N PHE A 50 -12.88 -7.51 -3.33
CA PHE A 50 -13.92 -6.88 -2.52
C PHE A 50 -15.26 -7.62 -2.63
N TRP A 51 -15.70 -7.94 -3.86
CA TRP A 51 -16.92 -8.72 -4.08
C TRP A 51 -16.82 -10.12 -3.46
N ALA A 52 -15.67 -10.78 -3.54
CA ALA A 52 -15.46 -12.09 -2.91
C ALA A 52 -15.59 -12.00 -1.39
N VAL A 53 -14.93 -11.03 -0.74
CA VAL A 53 -15.05 -10.80 0.71
C VAL A 53 -16.48 -10.45 1.09
N GLY A 54 -17.14 -9.57 0.34
CA GLY A 54 -18.52 -9.19 0.60
C GLY A 54 -19.49 -10.36 0.50
N LEU A 55 -19.26 -11.26 -0.46
CA LEU A 55 -20.02 -12.48 -0.62
C LEU A 55 -19.77 -13.44 0.55
N THR A 56 -18.52 -13.64 0.97
CA THR A 56 -18.20 -14.46 2.14
C THR A 56 -18.87 -13.93 3.42
N VAL A 57 -18.76 -12.62 3.69
CA VAL A 57 -19.36 -12.00 4.88
C VAL A 57 -20.88 -12.13 4.87
N SER A 58 -21.52 -11.86 3.73
CA SER A 58 -22.98 -11.98 3.63
C SER A 58 -23.46 -13.43 3.79
N LEU A 59 -22.75 -14.40 3.21
CA LEU A 59 -23.05 -15.83 3.39
C LEU A 59 -22.88 -16.28 4.84
N VAL A 60 -21.82 -15.87 5.53
CA VAL A 60 -21.61 -16.20 6.95
C VAL A 60 -22.76 -15.68 7.79
N VAL A 61 -23.16 -14.43 7.60
CA VAL A 61 -24.29 -13.84 8.34
C VAL A 61 -25.61 -14.56 8.02
N ILE A 62 -25.84 -14.98 6.78
CA ILE A 62 -27.03 -15.77 6.42
C ILE A 62 -27.00 -17.17 7.03
N TYR A 63 -25.83 -17.80 7.06
CA TYR A 63 -25.63 -19.12 7.66
C TYR A 63 -25.97 -19.11 9.15
N GLU A 64 -25.40 -18.16 9.89
CA GLU A 64 -25.64 -18.01 11.33
C GLU A 64 -27.08 -17.62 11.66
N SER A 65 -27.70 -16.75 10.84
CA SER A 65 -29.04 -16.22 11.15
C SER A 65 -30.20 -17.11 10.70
N SER A 66 -30.06 -17.82 9.58
CA SER A 66 -31.16 -18.56 8.93
C SER A 66 -30.80 -20.00 8.57
N SER A 67 -29.75 -20.54 9.18
CA SER A 67 -29.26 -21.90 8.91
C SER A 67 -28.93 -22.12 7.43
N GLY A 68 -28.48 -21.06 6.74
CA GLY A 68 -28.07 -21.10 5.33
C GLY A 68 -29.19 -20.89 4.30
N LEU A 69 -30.45 -20.74 4.73
CA LEU A 69 -31.55 -20.41 3.81
C LEU A 69 -31.54 -18.91 3.46
N VAL A 70 -31.17 -18.60 2.22
CA VAL A 70 -31.18 -17.22 1.69
C VAL A 70 -32.61 -16.73 1.51
N ARG A 71 -32.97 -15.62 2.15
CA ARG A 71 -34.31 -15.01 2.05
C ARG A 71 -34.24 -13.61 1.46
N PHE A 72 -35.23 -13.22 0.66
CA PHE A 72 -35.23 -11.94 -0.04
C PHE A 72 -35.12 -10.73 0.90
N TYR A 73 -35.81 -10.75 2.04
CA TYR A 73 -35.75 -9.65 3.01
C TYR A 73 -34.37 -9.51 3.68
N GLN A 74 -33.54 -10.55 3.72
CA GLN A 74 -32.16 -10.45 4.22
C GLN A 74 -31.32 -9.63 3.25
N ILE A 75 -31.45 -9.90 1.95
CA ILE A 75 -30.75 -9.16 0.89
C ILE A 75 -31.12 -7.68 0.96
N LEU A 76 -32.42 -7.38 1.11
CA LEU A 76 -32.89 -6.01 1.36
C LEU A 76 -32.29 -5.41 2.64
N GLY A 77 -32.17 -6.20 3.71
CA GLY A 77 -31.52 -5.77 4.94
C GLY A 77 -30.05 -5.40 4.74
N PHE A 78 -29.26 -6.21 4.01
CA PHE A 78 -27.88 -5.87 3.66
C PHE A 78 -27.80 -4.58 2.83
N ALA A 79 -28.64 -4.46 1.81
CA ALA A 79 -28.69 -3.28 0.95
C ALA A 79 -29.07 -2.02 1.75
N ALA A 80 -30.08 -2.12 2.62
CA ALA A 80 -30.53 -1.03 3.49
C ALA A 80 -29.46 -0.65 4.51
N GLY A 81 -28.82 -1.62 5.16
CA GLY A 81 -27.72 -1.40 6.11
C GLY A 81 -26.53 -0.71 5.44
N MET A 82 -26.10 -1.20 4.28
CA MET A 82 -25.02 -0.58 3.52
C MET A 82 -25.38 0.84 3.07
N ALA A 83 -26.60 1.07 2.56
CA ALA A 83 -27.06 2.40 2.16
C ALA A 83 -27.14 3.38 3.34
N MET A 84 -27.62 2.90 4.50
CA MET A 84 -27.66 3.68 5.74
C MET A 84 -26.26 4.07 6.19
N TYR A 85 -25.32 3.12 6.17
CA TYR A 85 -23.92 3.38 6.46
C TYR A 85 -23.33 4.45 5.53
N LEU A 86 -23.49 4.29 4.22
CA LEU A 86 -22.92 5.19 3.22
C LEU A 86 -23.46 6.62 3.34
N LYS A 87 -24.74 6.78 3.69
CA LYS A 87 -25.36 8.11 3.85
C LYS A 87 -24.98 8.81 5.15
N VAL A 88 -24.91 8.09 6.26
CA VAL A 88 -24.82 8.69 7.60
C VAL A 88 -23.43 8.56 8.20
N LEU A 89 -22.86 7.35 8.21
CA LEU A 89 -21.62 7.04 8.93
C LEU A 89 -20.36 7.29 8.10
N SER A 90 -20.46 7.19 6.78
CA SER A 90 -19.28 7.27 5.89
C SER A 90 -18.48 8.56 6.05
N ARG A 91 -19.12 9.70 6.34
CA ARG A 91 -18.40 10.97 6.58
C ARG A 91 -17.47 10.89 7.80
N TYR A 92 -17.95 10.29 8.90
CA TYR A 92 -17.19 10.17 10.13
C TYR A 92 -16.06 9.15 9.99
N VAL A 93 -16.38 7.98 9.43
CA VAL A 93 -15.42 6.90 9.27
C VAL A 93 -14.31 7.31 8.30
N ASN A 94 -14.62 7.98 7.19
CA ASN A 94 -13.60 8.48 6.27
C ASN A 94 -12.65 9.51 6.92
N GLY A 95 -13.15 10.35 7.84
CA GLY A 95 -12.30 11.26 8.61
C GLY A 95 -11.27 10.52 9.46
N VAL A 96 -11.72 9.50 10.20
CA VAL A 96 -10.86 8.66 11.04
C VAL A 96 -9.87 7.86 10.19
N LEU A 97 -10.34 7.21 9.13
CA LEU A 97 -9.50 6.42 8.23
C LEU A 97 -8.42 7.28 7.56
N ASN A 98 -8.72 8.52 7.18
CA ASN A 98 -7.72 9.43 6.61
C ASN A 98 -6.62 9.79 7.61
N ILE A 99 -6.96 10.00 8.90
CA ILE A 99 -5.98 10.25 9.96
C ILE A 99 -5.08 9.02 10.14
N ILE A 100 -5.67 7.83 10.19
CA ILE A 100 -4.93 6.56 10.31
C ILE A 100 -3.99 6.39 9.11
N PHE A 101 -4.49 6.57 7.89
CA PHE A 101 -3.70 6.40 6.68
C PHE A 101 -2.55 7.41 6.59
N ARG A 102 -2.78 8.67 6.96
CA ARG A 102 -1.73 9.69 7.04
C ARG A 102 -0.67 9.31 8.07
N SER A 103 -1.08 8.76 9.21
CA SER A 103 -0.16 8.30 10.26
C SER A 103 0.70 7.13 9.78
N ILE A 104 0.10 6.13 9.14
CA ILE A 104 0.83 4.99 8.55
C ILE A 104 1.84 5.48 7.51
N ARG A 105 1.40 6.37 6.61
CA ARG A 105 2.29 6.93 5.57
C ARG A 105 3.47 7.66 6.19
N ASN A 106 3.23 8.49 7.21
CA ASN A 106 4.29 9.21 7.92
C ASN A 106 5.27 8.25 8.61
N MET A 107 4.77 7.17 9.23
CA MET A 107 5.63 6.14 9.82
C MET A 107 6.50 5.45 8.77
N LEU A 108 5.93 5.08 7.62
CA LEU A 108 6.69 4.49 6.51
C LEU A 108 7.77 5.45 6.00
N TYR A 109 7.44 6.73 5.78
CA TYR A 109 8.43 7.74 5.40
C TYR A 109 9.54 7.87 6.44
N PHE A 110 9.21 7.86 7.73
CA PHE A 110 10.20 7.90 8.80
C PHE A 110 11.14 6.69 8.75
N ILE A 111 10.60 5.48 8.58
CA ILE A 111 11.40 4.25 8.43
C ILE A 111 12.33 4.34 7.21
N PHE A 112 11.79 4.71 6.04
CA PHE A 112 12.61 4.88 4.83
C PHE A 112 13.67 5.96 4.98
N MET A 113 13.36 7.06 5.68
CA MET A 113 14.30 8.13 5.96
C MET A 113 15.43 7.65 6.86
N VAL A 114 15.10 6.96 7.96
CA VAL A 114 16.09 6.38 8.89
C VAL A 114 17.00 5.36 8.19
N ILE A 115 16.49 4.61 7.21
CA ILE A 115 17.31 3.66 6.44
C ILE A 115 18.17 4.37 5.38
N LYS A 116 17.63 5.35 4.64
CA LYS A 116 18.36 6.03 3.56
C LYS A 116 19.48 6.94 4.06
N ILE A 117 19.28 7.64 5.17
CA ILE A 117 20.26 8.59 5.71
C ILE A 117 21.64 7.94 5.98
N PRO A 118 21.76 6.83 6.72
CA PRO A 118 23.06 6.20 6.97
C PRO A 118 23.68 5.65 5.69
N PHE A 119 22.88 5.17 4.74
CA PHE A 119 23.37 4.69 3.45
C PHE A 119 23.98 5.82 2.61
N ILE A 120 23.33 6.99 2.57
CA ILE A 120 23.84 8.18 1.86
C ILE A 120 25.10 8.74 2.55
N ILE A 121 25.12 8.76 3.89
CA ILE A 121 26.31 9.21 4.63
C ILE A 121 27.49 8.26 4.36
N LEU A 122 27.26 6.96 4.38
CA LEU A 122 28.28 5.95 4.12
C LEU A 122 28.81 6.02 2.69
N SER A 123 27.94 6.18 1.69
CA SER A 123 28.37 6.33 0.30
C SER A 123 29.17 7.62 0.09
N ASN A 124 28.76 8.73 0.70
CA ASN A 124 29.50 10.00 0.65
C ASN A 124 30.85 9.95 1.39
N LEU A 125 30.95 9.16 2.46
CA LEU A 125 32.20 8.95 3.20
C LEU A 125 33.23 8.16 2.38
N LEU A 126 32.76 7.21 1.56
CA LEU A 126 33.63 6.40 0.69
C LEU A 126 33.97 7.10 -0.64
N TRP A 127 33.08 7.94 -1.18
CA TRP A 127 33.31 8.60 -2.47
C TRP A 127 34.36 9.72 -2.41
N LYS A 128 34.38 10.51 -1.33
CA LYS A 128 35.35 11.61 -1.13
C LYS A 128 36.84 11.15 -1.13
N PRO A 129 37.23 10.05 -0.45
CA PRO A 129 38.61 9.56 -0.52
C PRO A 129 38.93 8.88 -1.86
N TYR A 130 37.95 8.23 -2.50
CA TYR A 130 38.12 7.60 -3.82
C TYR A 130 38.47 8.61 -4.91
N ASP A 131 37.81 9.76 -4.94
CA ASP A 131 38.07 10.76 -5.98
C ASP A 131 39.44 11.45 -5.78
N LYS A 132 39.83 11.68 -4.51
CA LYS A 132 41.17 12.16 -4.16
C LYS A 132 42.27 11.17 -4.55
N SER A 133 42.08 9.88 -4.27
CA SER A 133 43.09 8.85 -4.57
C SER A 133 43.25 8.68 -6.08
N LYS A 134 42.16 8.69 -6.85
CA LYS A 134 42.19 8.67 -8.32
C LYS A 134 42.91 9.89 -8.91
N ALA A 135 42.62 11.10 -8.41
CA ALA A 135 43.29 12.32 -8.86
C ALA A 135 44.80 12.32 -8.56
N TRP A 136 45.19 11.80 -7.39
CA TRP A 136 46.60 11.66 -7.01
C TRP A 136 47.33 10.63 -7.90
N LEU A 137 46.72 9.47 -8.14
CA LEU A 137 47.26 8.45 -9.06
C LEU A 137 47.40 8.98 -10.49
N ALA A 138 46.42 9.72 -10.99
CA ALA A 138 46.48 10.33 -12.33
C ALA A 138 47.64 11.33 -12.46
N LYS A 139 47.92 12.12 -11.41
CA LYS A 139 49.08 13.02 -11.37
C LYS A 139 50.41 12.26 -11.40
N ILE A 140 50.53 11.19 -10.63
CA ILE A 140 51.75 10.37 -10.61
C ILE A 140 51.98 9.71 -11.96
N LEU A 141 50.95 9.09 -12.53
CA LEU A 141 51.05 8.46 -13.85
C LEU A 141 51.43 9.50 -14.92
N ALA A 142 50.82 10.68 -14.91
CA ALA A 142 51.17 11.76 -15.84
C ALA A 142 52.64 12.22 -15.69
N GLY A 143 53.15 12.31 -14.45
CA GLY A 143 54.56 12.63 -14.18
C GLY A 143 55.53 11.56 -14.69
N VAL A 144 55.23 10.28 -14.41
CA VAL A 144 56.05 9.14 -14.85
C VAL A 144 56.04 8.99 -16.37
N PHE A 145 54.89 9.20 -17.02
CA PHE A 145 54.81 9.20 -18.49
C PHE A 145 55.59 10.36 -19.12
N GLY A 146 55.65 11.52 -18.46
CA GLY A 146 56.46 12.67 -18.91
C GLY A 146 57.96 12.38 -18.87
N GLU A 147 58.43 11.76 -17.78
CA GLU A 147 59.82 11.33 -17.61
C GLU A 147 60.21 10.23 -18.63
N THR A 148 59.42 9.16 -18.72
CA THR A 148 59.70 8.05 -19.65
C THR A 148 59.72 8.50 -21.11
N ARG A 149 58.91 9.50 -21.50
CA ARG A 149 58.94 10.10 -22.85
C ARG A 149 60.25 10.86 -23.15
N LYS A 150 60.92 11.45 -22.15
CA LYS A 150 62.26 12.05 -22.31
C LYS A 150 63.32 10.98 -22.55
N TYR A 151 63.29 9.89 -21.78
CA TYR A 151 64.24 8.79 -21.93
C TYR A 151 64.04 8.02 -23.24
N LEU A 152 62.80 7.81 -23.67
CA LEU A 152 62.48 7.20 -24.98
C LEU A 152 63.05 7.99 -26.16
N LYS A 153 63.00 9.33 -26.10
CA LYS A 153 63.62 10.21 -27.11
C LYS A 153 65.13 10.09 -27.16
N LEU A 154 65.78 9.86 -26.01
CA LEU A 154 67.23 9.65 -25.94
C LEU A 154 67.66 8.31 -26.57
N PHE A 155 66.84 7.26 -26.44
CA PHE A 155 67.10 5.96 -27.09
C PHE A 155 66.80 5.97 -28.60
N THR A 156 65.86 6.80 -29.07
CA THR A 156 65.54 6.92 -30.51
C THR A 156 66.45 7.90 -31.27
N SER A 157 67.11 8.84 -30.57
CA SER A 157 68.06 9.78 -31.16
C SER A 157 69.49 9.22 -31.33
N LYS A 158 69.76 8.02 -30.83
CA LYS A 158 71.12 7.42 -30.81
C LYS A 158 71.31 6.33 -31.88
N LYS A 159 70.46 6.31 -32.90
CA LYS A 159 70.53 5.39 -34.03
C LYS A 159 70.81 6.15 -35.32
#